data_AF-A0A7X7T6J8-F1
#
_entry.id   AF-A0A7X7T6J8-F1
#
_cell.length_a   1.000
_cell.length_b   1.000
_cell.length_c   1.000
_cell.angle_alpha   90.00
_cell.angle_beta   90.00
_cell.angle_gamma   90.00
#
_symmetry.space_group_name_H-M   'P 1'
#
loop_
_entity.id
_entity.type
_entity.pdbx_description
1 polymer ?
#
loop_
_entity_poly.entity_id
_entity_poly.type
_entity_poly.pdbx_seq_one_letter_code
_entity_poly.pdbx_strand_id
1 'polypeptide(L)'
;MNDHEKARTGAHLLRSRLTYLGCAAALFVAAAIVGVADNPPGIALAYLAILAVVRALTLGLKTLRHYVVLLMGSLFGGVGAVVVCGIAEVVAKGMGEGWVKTVLQVVHVVLFLAALFGTPTGTLVGAVGIVVKWWQRRGTPVAEAATSEGGLQHQ
;
A
#
# COMPACT_ATOMS: atom_id res chain seq x y z
N MET A 1 -22.80 15.96 11.95
CA MET A 1 -22.69 14.77 11.08
C MET A 1 -23.31 13.61 11.83
N ASN A 2 -24.46 13.12 11.35
CA ASN A 2 -25.33 12.20 12.08
C ASN A 2 -24.77 10.76 12.06
N ASP A 3 -25.07 9.96 13.08
CA ASP A 3 -24.55 8.58 13.21
C ASP A 3 -24.96 7.68 12.04
N HIS A 4 -26.13 7.91 11.44
CA HIS A 4 -26.56 7.22 10.22
C HIS A 4 -25.68 7.50 8.99
N GLU A 5 -25.05 8.67 8.93
CA GLU A 5 -24.19 9.09 7.81
C GLU A 5 -22.78 8.48 7.93
N LYS A 6 -22.26 8.38 9.16
CA LYS A 6 -21.04 7.62 9.46
C LYS A 6 -21.19 6.13 9.11
N ALA A 7 -22.32 5.52 9.45
CA ALA A 7 -22.59 4.11 9.18
C ALA A 7 -22.64 3.79 7.67
N ARG A 8 -23.31 4.63 6.86
CA ARG A 8 -23.34 4.47 5.39
C ARG A 8 -21.96 4.63 4.76
N THR A 9 -21.19 5.62 5.21
CA THR A 9 -19.84 5.88 4.68
C THR A 9 -18.89 4.72 5.01
N GLY A 10 -18.98 4.17 6.23
CA GLY A 10 -18.21 3.00 6.63
C GLY A 10 -18.53 1.75 5.82
N ALA A 11 -19.82 1.48 5.59
CA ALA A 11 -20.28 0.33 4.80
C ALA A 11 -19.83 0.41 3.33
N HIS A 12 -19.84 1.60 2.73
CA HIS A 12 -19.35 1.80 1.36
C HIS A 12 -17.84 1.55 1.26
N LEU A 13 -17.05 2.09 2.19
CA LEU A 13 -15.60 1.88 2.22
C LEU A 13 -15.25 0.39 2.41
N LEU A 14 -15.97 -0.32 3.29
CA LEU A 14 -15.76 -1.76 3.50
C LEU A 14 -16.05 -2.57 2.23
N ARG A 15 -17.17 -2.29 1.54
CA ARG A 15 -17.51 -2.95 0.27
C ARG A 15 -16.45 -2.71 -0.80
N SER A 16 -15.98 -1.47 -0.94
CA SER A 16 -14.90 -1.16 -1.87
C SER A 16 -13.62 -1.93 -1.52
N ARG A 17 -13.21 -1.96 -0.24
CA ARG A 17 -12.04 -2.73 0.22
C ARG A 17 -12.14 -4.21 -0.13
N LEU A 18 -13.28 -4.82 0.15
CA LEU A 18 -13.52 -6.23 -0.17
C LEU A 18 -13.46 -6.49 -1.68
N THR A 19 -13.98 -5.55 -2.48
CA THR A 19 -13.91 -5.64 -3.95
C THR A 19 -12.46 -5.63 -4.44
N TYR A 20 -11.63 -4.69 -3.96
CA TYR A 20 -10.22 -4.64 -4.33
C TYR A 20 -9.43 -5.86 -3.84
N LEU A 21 -9.73 -6.37 -2.65
CA LEU A 21 -9.11 -7.61 -2.14
C LEU A 21 -9.51 -8.83 -2.97
N GLY A 22 -10.78 -8.92 -3.39
CA GLY A 22 -11.25 -9.97 -4.30
C GLY A 22 -10.56 -9.90 -5.65
N CYS A 23 -10.44 -8.71 -6.24
CA CYS A 23 -9.68 -8.50 -7.47
C CYS A 23 -8.20 -8.87 -7.31
N ALA A 24 -7.58 -8.50 -6.20
CA ALA A 24 -6.19 -8.86 -5.92
C ALA A 24 -6.00 -10.38 -5.87
N ALA A 25 -6.90 -11.09 -5.18
CA ALA A 25 -6.86 -12.55 -5.12
C ALA A 25 -7.01 -13.19 -6.51
N ALA A 26 -7.96 -12.71 -7.32
CA ALA A 26 -8.14 -13.19 -8.69
C ALA A 26 -6.90 -12.94 -9.57
N LEU A 27 -6.29 -11.76 -9.46
CA LEU A 27 -5.07 -11.40 -10.19
C LEU A 27 -3.85 -12.25 -9.75
N PHE A 28 -3.72 -12.56 -8.46
CA PHE A 28 -2.68 -13.48 -7.98
C PHE A 28 -2.85 -14.88 -8.54
N VAL A 29 -4.08 -15.41 -8.56
CA VAL A 29 -4.37 -16.72 -9.16
C VAL A 29 -4.04 -16.69 -10.65
N ALA A 30 -4.44 -15.64 -11.37
CA ALA A 30 -4.10 -15.48 -12.78
C ALA A 30 -2.57 -15.41 -13.01
N ALA A 31 -1.84 -14.65 -12.18
CA ALA A 31 -0.38 -14.56 -12.25
C ALA A 31 0.29 -15.92 -11.98
N ALA A 32 -0.24 -16.71 -11.04
CA ALA A 32 0.25 -18.05 -10.74
C ALA A 32 0.02 -19.03 -11.91
N ILE A 33 -1.14 -18.95 -12.58
CA ILE A 33 -1.45 -19.79 -13.76
C ILE A 33 -0.56 -19.41 -14.95
N VAL A 34 -0.38 -18.11 -15.20
CA VAL A 34 0.45 -17.60 -16.31
C VAL A 34 1.95 -17.83 -16.04
N GLY A 35 2.34 -17.94 -14.77
CA GLY A 35 3.73 -18.04 -14.34
C GLY A 35 4.37 -16.65 -14.21
N VAL A 36 5.14 -16.45 -13.15
CA VAL A 36 5.81 -15.16 -12.85
C VAL A 36 7.29 -15.15 -13.28
N ALA A 37 7.89 -16.34 -13.43
CA ALA A 37 9.28 -16.48 -13.88
C ALA A 37 9.35 -16.28 -15.40
N ASP A 38 10.13 -15.28 -15.83
CA ASP A 38 10.42 -14.94 -17.24
C ASP A 38 9.20 -14.67 -18.13
N ASN A 39 8.03 -14.41 -17.53
CA ASN A 39 6.82 -14.12 -18.26
C ASN A 39 6.31 -12.71 -17.93
N PRO A 40 6.55 -11.71 -18.82
CA PRO A 40 6.18 -10.31 -18.56
C PRO A 40 4.69 -10.11 -18.22
N PRO A 41 3.71 -10.77 -18.87
CA PRO A 41 2.30 -10.73 -18.48
C PRO A 41 2.04 -11.21 -17.04
N GLY A 42 2.69 -12.28 -16.59
CA GLY A 42 2.51 -12.80 -15.23
C GLY A 42 3.07 -11.84 -14.17
N ILE A 43 4.22 -11.22 -14.46
CA ILE A 43 4.81 -10.16 -13.63
C ILE A 43 3.87 -8.95 -13.56
N ALA A 44 3.31 -8.51 -14.69
CA ALA A 44 2.35 -7.41 -14.72
C ALA A 44 1.10 -7.71 -13.87
N LEU A 45 0.56 -8.92 -13.96
CA LEU A 45 -0.57 -9.35 -13.13
C LEU A 45 -0.23 -9.34 -11.64
N ALA A 46 0.97 -9.79 -11.25
CA ALA A 46 1.43 -9.76 -9.86
C ALA A 46 1.53 -8.32 -9.31
N TYR A 47 2.05 -7.37 -10.10
CA TYR A 47 2.07 -5.96 -9.73
C TYR A 47 0.66 -5.36 -9.61
N LEU A 48 -0.24 -5.68 -10.54
CA LEU A 48 -1.64 -5.23 -10.47
C LEU A 48 -2.35 -5.78 -9.23
N ALA A 49 -2.11 -7.05 -8.87
CA ALA A 49 -2.64 -7.66 -7.66
C ALA A 49 -2.21 -6.88 -6.42
N ILE A 50 -0.92 -6.55 -6.33
CA ILE A 50 -0.36 -5.86 -5.18
C ILE A 50 -0.80 -4.40 -5.14
N LEU A 51 -0.93 -3.74 -6.29
CA LEU A 51 -1.51 -2.41 -6.38
C LEU A 51 -2.96 -2.41 -5.86
N ALA A 52 -3.75 -3.43 -6.18
CA ALA A 52 -5.11 -3.58 -5.67
C ALA A 52 -5.13 -3.79 -4.15
N VAL A 53 -4.22 -4.58 -3.58
CA VAL A 53 -4.06 -4.73 -2.11
C VAL A 53 -3.71 -3.39 -1.46
N VAL A 54 -2.67 -2.72 -1.96
CA VAL A 54 -2.24 -1.40 -1.44
C VAL A 54 -3.38 -0.40 -1.56
N ARG A 55 -4.13 -0.42 -2.66
CA ARG A 55 -5.30 0.44 -2.82
C ARG A 55 -6.37 0.12 -1.79
N ALA A 56 -6.69 -1.15 -1.57
CA ALA A 56 -7.65 -1.58 -0.56
C ALA A 56 -7.26 -1.06 0.84
N LEU A 57 -5.99 -1.18 1.21
CA LEU A 57 -5.50 -0.72 2.52
C LEU A 57 -5.49 0.81 2.64
N THR A 58 -5.23 1.51 1.53
CA THR A 58 -5.17 2.97 1.50
C THR A 58 -6.53 3.65 1.28
N LEU A 59 -7.60 2.88 0.99
CA LEU A 59 -8.96 3.40 0.89
C LEU A 59 -9.38 4.00 2.24
N GLY A 60 -9.54 5.32 2.25
CA GLY A 60 -9.94 6.08 3.44
C GLY A 60 -8.81 6.85 4.13
N LEU A 61 -7.58 6.83 3.60
CA LEU A 61 -6.51 7.70 4.08
C LEU A 61 -6.79 9.16 3.70
N LYS A 62 -7.28 9.94 4.67
CA LYS A 62 -7.71 11.33 4.45
C LYS A 62 -6.59 12.36 4.61
N THR A 63 -5.54 12.05 5.35
CA THR A 63 -4.52 13.05 5.73
C THR A 63 -3.14 12.73 5.17
N LEU A 64 -2.34 13.78 4.96
CA LEU A 64 -0.96 13.70 4.45
C LEU A 64 -0.07 12.78 5.31
N ARG A 65 -0.23 12.82 6.64
CA ARG A 65 0.54 11.99 7.59
C ARG A 65 0.41 10.49 7.28
N HIS A 66 -0.77 10.04 6.86
CA HIS A 66 -0.95 8.63 6.53
C HIS A 66 -0.14 8.19 5.32
N TYR A 67 0.00 9.03 4.30
CA TYR A 67 0.82 8.72 3.13
C TYR A 67 2.32 8.75 3.44
N VAL A 68 2.75 9.63 4.36
CA VAL A 68 4.13 9.63 4.88
C VAL A 68 4.41 8.35 5.68
N VAL A 69 3.48 7.92 6.54
CA VAL A 69 3.61 6.65 7.28
C VAL A 69 3.62 5.47 6.31
N LEU A 70 2.80 5.48 5.26
CA LEU A 70 2.83 4.44 4.23
C LEU A 70 4.18 4.39 3.50
N LEU A 71 4.71 5.55 3.11
CA LEU A 71 6.01 5.67 2.43
C LEU A 71 7.14 5.13 3.32
N MET A 72 7.22 5.62 4.56
CA MET A 72 8.25 5.20 5.52
C MET A 72 8.09 3.73 5.89
N GLY A 73 6.86 3.30 6.18
CA GLY A 73 6.56 1.90 6.49
C GLY A 73 6.91 0.95 5.34
N SER A 74 6.72 1.38 4.09
CA SER A 74 7.12 0.58 2.92
C SER A 74 8.64 0.49 2.81
N LEU A 75 9.35 1.61 2.97
CA LEU A 75 10.83 1.64 2.91
C LEU A 75 11.45 0.80 4.03
N PHE A 76 11.11 1.09 5.29
CA PHE A 76 11.65 0.37 6.45
C PHE A 76 11.18 -1.09 6.49
N GLY A 77 9.92 -1.34 6.13
CA GLY A 77 9.38 -2.70 6.03
C GLY A 77 10.09 -3.52 4.95
N GLY A 78 10.37 -2.91 3.79
CA GLY A 78 11.13 -3.53 2.71
C GLY A 78 12.56 -3.89 3.14
N VAL A 79 13.28 -2.94 3.73
CA VAL A 79 14.63 -3.18 4.26
C VAL A 79 14.62 -4.27 5.34
N GLY A 80 13.68 -4.20 6.28
CA GLY A 80 13.51 -5.22 7.32
C GLY A 80 13.23 -6.60 6.75
N ALA A 81 12.33 -6.69 5.76
CA ALA A 81 12.01 -7.96 5.10
C ALA A 81 13.23 -8.55 4.38
N VAL A 82 14.05 -7.74 3.70
CA VAL A 82 15.29 -8.20 3.06
C VAL A 82 16.29 -8.74 4.10
N VAL A 83 16.47 -8.04 5.22
CA VAL A 83 17.35 -8.48 6.31
C VAL A 83 16.86 -9.82 6.88
N VAL A 84 15.57 -9.93 7.18
CA VAL A 84 14.98 -11.16 7.71
C VAL A 84 15.09 -12.31 6.70
N CYS A 85 14.90 -12.03 5.40
CA CYS A 85 15.12 -13.01 4.34
C CYS A 85 16.57 -13.52 4.35
N GLY A 86 17.54 -12.62 4.37
CA GLY A 86 18.95 -13.00 4.40
C GLY A 86 19.30 -13.87 5.62
N ILE A 87 18.79 -13.53 6.80
CA ILE A 87 18.97 -14.35 8.01
C ILE A 87 18.30 -15.72 7.85
N ALA A 88 17.05 -15.76 7.39
CA ALA A 88 16.31 -17.01 7.19
C ALA A 88 17.03 -17.95 6.21
N GLU A 89 17.60 -17.41 5.13
CA GLU A 89 18.36 -18.18 4.15
C GLU A 89 19.66 -18.74 4.76
N VAL A 90 20.42 -17.92 5.48
CA VAL A 90 21.66 -18.35 6.15
C VAL A 90 21.39 -19.44 7.18
N VAL A 91 20.34 -19.28 8.00
CA VAL A 91 19.94 -20.29 8.99
C VAL A 91 19.48 -21.57 8.30
N ALA A 92 18.66 -21.48 7.24
CA ALA A 92 18.20 -22.65 6.50
C ALA A 92 19.34 -23.48 5.88
N LYS A 93 20.42 -22.81 5.42
CA LYS A 93 21.61 -23.47 4.86
C LYS A 93 22.41 -24.23 5.92
N GLY A 94 22.40 -23.78 7.16
CA GLY A 94 23.07 -24.44 8.29
C GLY A 94 22.25 -25.59 8.91
N MET A 95 20.99 -25.76 8.53
CA MET A 95 20.11 -26.80 9.07
C MET A 95 20.09 -28.05 8.17
N GLY A 96 20.02 -29.23 8.81
CA GLY A 96 19.72 -30.48 8.14
C GLY A 96 18.31 -30.50 7.52
N GLU A 97 18.03 -31.51 6.69
CA GLU A 97 16.69 -31.66 6.12
C GLU A 97 15.64 -31.92 7.20
N GLY A 98 14.53 -31.19 7.11
CA GLY A 98 13.44 -31.25 8.08
C GLY A 98 12.35 -30.24 7.81
N TRP A 99 11.21 -30.40 8.51
CA TRP A 99 10.05 -29.53 8.36
C TRP A 99 10.37 -28.05 8.68
N VAL A 100 11.31 -27.79 9.61
CA VAL A 100 11.73 -26.43 9.97
C VAL A 100 12.37 -25.71 8.78
N LYS A 101 13.24 -26.39 8.03
CA LYS A 101 13.86 -25.84 6.80
C LYS A 101 12.79 -25.49 5.76
N THR A 102 11.78 -26.34 5.61
CA THR A 102 10.66 -26.11 4.68
C THR A 102 9.86 -24.87 5.06
N VAL A 103 9.48 -24.75 6.33
CA VAL A 103 8.76 -23.56 6.83
C VAL A 103 9.60 -22.30 6.63
N LEU A 104 10.90 -22.35 6.94
CA LEU A 104 11.80 -21.22 6.81
C LEU A 104 11.96 -20.79 5.35
N GLN A 105 11.97 -21.75 4.41
CA GLN A 105 12.02 -21.49 2.98
C GLN A 105 10.72 -20.87 2.45
N VAL A 106 9.55 -21.33 2.92
CA VAL A 106 8.26 -20.72 2.59
C VAL A 106 8.20 -19.28 3.11
N VAL A 107 8.58 -19.06 4.38
CA VAL A 107 8.63 -17.72 4.99
C VAL A 107 9.59 -16.80 4.21
N HIS A 108 10.76 -17.32 3.83
CA HIS A 108 11.72 -16.60 3.00
C HIS A 108 11.10 -16.14 1.67
N VAL A 109 10.46 -17.05 0.93
CA VAL A 109 9.84 -16.72 -0.37
C VAL A 109 8.72 -15.69 -0.20
N VAL A 110 7.87 -15.85 0.82
CA VAL A 110 6.76 -14.91 1.09
C VAL A 110 7.28 -13.53 1.46
N LEU A 111 8.27 -13.43 2.35
CA LEU A 111 8.88 -12.16 2.72
C LEU A 111 9.63 -11.52 1.56
N PHE A 112 10.31 -12.32 0.74
CA PHE A 112 11.00 -11.85 -0.46
C PHE A 112 10.01 -11.27 -1.47
N LEU A 113 8.91 -11.96 -1.75
CA LEU A 113 7.86 -11.46 -2.64
C LEU A 113 7.20 -10.19 -2.08
N ALA A 114 6.93 -10.16 -0.77
CA ALA A 114 6.39 -8.97 -0.11
C ALA A 114 7.37 -7.79 -0.20
N ALA A 115 8.67 -8.01 -0.05
CA ALA A 115 9.69 -6.99 -0.21
C ALA A 115 9.80 -6.54 -1.67
N LEU A 116 9.89 -7.48 -2.61
CA LEU A 116 10.09 -7.25 -4.03
C LEU A 116 8.97 -6.43 -4.65
N PHE A 117 7.72 -6.76 -4.33
CA PHE A 117 6.57 -6.12 -4.95
C PHE A 117 5.88 -5.11 -4.03
N GLY A 118 5.81 -5.39 -2.73
CA GLY A 118 5.14 -4.52 -1.76
C GLY A 118 5.90 -3.21 -1.54
N THR A 119 7.23 -3.27 -1.40
CA THR A 119 8.07 -2.08 -1.18
C THR A 119 7.95 -1.05 -2.32
N PRO A 120 8.19 -1.38 -3.60
CA PRO A 120 8.09 -0.39 -4.67
C PRO A 120 6.66 0.13 -4.83
N THR A 121 5.65 -0.73 -4.71
CA THR A 121 4.24 -0.32 -4.87
C THR A 121 3.80 0.59 -3.73
N GLY A 122 4.13 0.25 -2.48
CA GLY A 122 3.82 1.07 -1.32
C GLY A 122 4.56 2.41 -1.33
N THR A 123 5.83 2.41 -1.76
CA THR A 123 6.63 3.63 -1.93
C THR A 123 6.03 4.54 -2.99
N LEU A 124 5.64 3.99 -4.15
CA LEU A 124 5.00 4.72 -5.24
C LEU A 124 3.67 5.35 -4.79
N VAL A 125 2.80 4.56 -4.17
CA VAL A 125 1.49 5.06 -3.69
C VAL A 125 1.67 6.11 -2.59
N GLY A 126 2.63 5.92 -1.68
CA GLY A 126 2.98 6.91 -0.65
C GLY A 126 3.46 8.22 -1.25
N ALA A 127 4.41 8.17 -2.18
CA ALA A 127 4.97 9.34 -2.85
C ALA A 127 3.90 10.10 -3.64
N VAL A 128 3.12 9.41 -4.49
CA VAL A 128 2.04 10.02 -5.27
C VAL A 128 0.98 10.65 -4.35
N GLY A 129 0.59 9.96 -3.28
CA GLY A 129 -0.37 10.48 -2.31
C GLY A 129 0.10 11.74 -1.59
N ILE A 130 1.40 11.82 -1.25
CA ILE A 130 2.03 13.03 -0.71
C ILE A 130 1.95 14.18 -1.70
N VAL A 131 2.38 13.96 -2.95
CA VAL A 131 2.39 15.00 -4.00
C VAL A 131 1.00 15.56 -4.24
N VAL A 132 0.01 14.69 -4.45
CA VAL A 132 -1.39 15.09 -4.70
C VAL A 132 -1.95 15.90 -3.52
N LYS A 133 -1.76 15.42 -2.28
CA LYS A 133 -2.27 16.13 -1.09
C LYS A 133 -1.55 17.43 -0.82
N TRP A 134 -0.27 17.51 -1.15
CA TRP A 134 0.53 18.72 -1.00
C TRP A 134 0.12 19.79 -2.02
N TRP A 135 -0.12 19.41 -3.28
CA TRP A 135 -0.70 20.33 -4.28
C TRP A 135 -2.08 20.83 -3.89
N GLN A 136 -2.96 19.97 -3.35
CA GLN A 136 -4.27 20.39 -2.86
C GLN A 136 -4.18 21.45 -1.75
N ARG A 137 -3.19 21.36 -0.85
CA ARG A 137 -2.99 22.36 0.22
C ARG A 137 -2.48 23.71 -0.28
N ARG A 138 -1.74 23.71 -1.39
CA ARG A 138 -1.22 24.94 -2.02
C ARG A 138 -2.26 25.71 -2.83
N GLY A 139 -3.37 25.08 -3.22
CA GLY A 139 -4.46 25.74 -3.95
C GLY A 139 -5.45 26.50 -3.06
N THR A 140 -5.39 26.33 -1.74
CA THR A 140 -6.29 26.98 -0.76
C THR A 140 -5.89 28.35 -0.16
N PRO A 141 -4.79 29.06 -0.52
CA PRO A 141 -4.34 30.23 0.26
C PRO A 141 -4.91 31.62 -0.09
N VAL A 142 -5.99 31.80 -0.85
CA VAL A 142 -6.43 33.18 -1.24
C VAL A 142 -7.90 33.52 -0.95
N ALA A 143 -8.78 32.53 -0.69
CA ALA A 143 -10.20 32.82 -0.49
C ALA A 143 -10.51 33.52 0.86
N GLU A 144 -9.64 33.37 1.87
CA GLU A 144 -9.90 33.88 3.23
C GLU A 144 -9.34 35.31 3.44
N ALA A 145 -8.33 35.71 2.65
CA ALA A 145 -7.80 37.07 2.67
C ALA A 145 -8.76 38.08 2.00
N ALA A 146 -9.49 37.67 0.96
CA ALA A 146 -10.42 38.54 0.24
C ALA A 146 -11.69 38.91 1.03
N THR A 147 -12.07 38.11 2.03
CA THR A 147 -13.22 38.41 2.92
C THR A 147 -12.86 39.27 4.13
N SER A 148 -11.58 39.35 4.49
CA SER A 148 -11.08 40.16 5.61
C SER A 148 -10.98 41.65 5.26
N GLU A 149 -10.66 41.99 4.02
CA GLU A 149 -10.52 43.40 3.60
C GLU A 149 -11.86 44.08 3.24
N GLY A 150 -12.93 43.32 3.00
CA GLY A 150 -14.27 43.87 2.76
C GLY A 150 -15.06 44.28 4.01
N GLY A 151 -14.60 43.88 5.21
CA GLY A 151 -15.30 44.14 6.48
C GLY A 151 -14.92 45.43 7.19
N LEU A 152 -13.85 46.10 6.76
CA LEU A 152 -13.32 47.32 7.42
C LEU A 152 -13.70 48.63 6.71
N GLN A 153 -14.50 48.60 5.64
CA GLN A 153 -14.98 49.82 4.97
C GLN A 153 -16.37 50.31 5.42
N HIS A 154 -16.95 49.73 6.49
CA HIS A 154 -18.26 50.12 7.01
C HIS A 154 -18.28 50.52 8.50
N GLN A 155 -17.15 50.98 9.05
CA GLN A 155 -17.13 51.66 10.35
C GLN A 155 -16.64 53.09 10.24
#